data_AF-A0A7S9LSX6-F1
#
_entry.id   AF-A0A7S9LSX6-F1
#
_cell.length_a   1.000
_cell.length_b   1.000
_cell.length_c   1.000
_cell.angle_alpha   90.00
_cell.angle_beta   90.00
_cell.angle_gamma   90.00
#
_symmetry.space_group_name_H-M   'P 1'
#
loop_
_entity.id
_entity.type
_entity.pdbx_description
1 polymer ?
#
loop_
_entity_poly.entity_id
_entity_poly.type
_entity_poly.pdbx_seq_one_letter_code
_entity_poly.pdbx_strand_id
1 'polypeptide(L)'
;MEELSDDEVIAAATTGDAFRKPLLIDELARRALADPALLGQAVEAISAERALLSRQGYAPGWMAAGRILDSGDAGAIAVLLRAMDAWSARDQADLVALWSGPAGLAEGTRALLERHGWAPKYDPERR
;
A
#
# COMPACT_ATOMS: atom_id res chain seq x y z
N MET A 1 1.28 6.40 27.64
CA MET A 1 1.48 5.29 26.68
C MET A 1 2.81 5.61 26.03
N GLU A 2 3.81 4.77 26.23
CA GLU A 2 5.15 4.99 25.66
C GLU A 2 5.05 4.87 24.13
N GLU A 3 5.60 5.85 23.42
CA GLU A 3 5.58 5.86 21.96
C GLU A 3 6.63 4.87 21.47
N LEU A 4 6.22 3.90 20.64
CA LEU A 4 7.14 2.91 20.09
C LEU A 4 8.19 3.60 19.21
N SER A 5 9.44 3.17 19.32
CA SER A 5 10.52 3.55 18.40
C SER A 5 10.26 3.03 16.98
N ASP A 6 10.98 3.57 15.99
CA ASP A 6 10.82 3.12 14.60
C ASP A 6 11.19 1.65 14.42
N ASP A 7 12.24 1.17 15.11
CA ASP A 7 12.63 -0.23 15.09
C ASP A 7 11.54 -1.14 15.67
N GLU A 8 10.87 -0.72 16.75
CA GLU A 8 9.76 -1.47 17.35
C GLU A 8 8.53 -1.48 16.43
N VAL A 9 8.23 -0.37 15.76
CA VAL A 9 7.15 -0.28 14.77
C VAL A 9 7.46 -1.18 13.57
N ILE A 10 8.68 -1.14 13.02
CA ILE A 10 9.09 -2.00 11.90
C ILE A 10 8.98 -3.47 12.30
N ALA A 11 9.55 -3.86 13.44
CA ALA A 11 9.52 -5.25 13.90
C ALA A 11 8.07 -5.74 14.06
N ALA A 12 7.22 -4.94 14.69
CA ALA A 12 5.83 -5.33 14.93
C ALA A 12 4.96 -5.26 13.66
N ALA A 13 5.26 -4.38 12.70
CA ALA A 13 4.62 -4.34 11.38
C ALA A 13 5.00 -5.54 10.50
N THR A 14 6.16 -6.17 10.73
CA THR A 14 6.61 -7.33 9.94
C THR A 14 6.23 -8.66 10.61
N THR A 15 6.40 -8.78 11.93
CA THR A 15 6.27 -10.06 12.66
C THR A 15 5.21 -10.04 13.77
N GLY A 16 4.47 -8.94 13.93
CA GLY A 16 3.43 -8.83 14.95
C GLY A 16 2.23 -9.74 14.70
N ASP A 17 1.38 -9.86 15.72
CA ASP A 17 0.13 -10.60 15.59
C ASP A 17 -0.82 -9.98 14.55
N ALA A 18 -1.69 -10.80 13.96
CA ALA A 18 -2.58 -10.40 12.89
C ALA A 18 -3.56 -9.26 13.26
N PHE A 19 -3.79 -9.01 14.56
CA PHE A 19 -4.70 -7.97 15.01
C PHE A 19 -4.00 -6.60 15.07
N ARG A 20 -2.76 -6.55 15.57
CA ARG A 20 -2.01 -5.29 15.74
C ARG A 20 -1.21 -4.89 14.51
N LYS A 21 -0.69 -5.87 13.78
CA LYS A 21 0.15 -5.68 12.59
C LYS A 21 -0.45 -4.70 11.57
N PRO A 22 -1.73 -4.81 11.20
CA PRO A 22 -2.52 -3.76 10.54
C PRO A 22 -2.24 -2.30 10.91
N LEU A 23 -2.42 -1.98 12.18
CA LEU A 23 -2.32 -0.62 12.70
C LEU A 23 -0.86 -0.14 12.67
N LEU A 24 0.07 -1.07 12.85
CA LEU A 24 1.50 -0.80 12.84
C LEU A 24 2.02 -0.57 11.42
N ILE A 25 1.45 -1.22 10.41
CA ILE A 25 1.78 -0.94 9.00
C ILE A 25 1.26 0.44 8.60
N ASP A 26 0.05 0.82 9.04
CA ASP A 26 -0.48 2.17 8.81
C ASP A 26 0.36 3.24 9.51
N GLU A 27 0.77 2.98 10.75
CA GLU A 27 1.68 3.85 11.50
C GLU A 27 3.05 3.95 10.84
N LEU A 28 3.61 2.83 10.37
CA LEU A 28 4.89 2.82 9.65
C LEU A 28 4.80 3.62 8.35
N ALA A 29 3.70 3.49 7.60
CA ALA A 29 3.46 4.31 6.40
C ALA A 29 3.33 5.80 6.74
N ARG A 30 2.65 6.15 7.84
CA ARG A 30 2.56 7.54 8.31
C ARG A 30 3.93 8.10 8.68
N ARG A 31 4.76 7.33 9.39
CA ARG A 31 6.13 7.73 9.74
C ARG A 31 7.02 7.84 8.51
N ALA A 32 6.86 6.95 7.54
CA ALA A 32 7.62 6.97 6.29
C ALA A 32 7.34 8.20 5.41
N LEU A 33 6.17 8.84 5.56
CA LEU A 33 5.88 10.14 4.93
C LEU A 33 6.62 11.30 5.61
N ALA A 34 7.04 11.15 6.86
CA ALA A 34 7.86 12.13 7.59
C ALA A 34 9.36 11.82 7.49
N ASP A 35 9.74 10.54 7.46
CA ASP A 35 11.10 10.04 7.28
C ASP A 35 11.17 9.08 6.09
N PRO A 36 11.63 9.55 4.92
CA PRO A 36 11.78 8.74 3.72
C PRO A 36 12.66 7.49 3.89
N ALA A 37 13.51 7.43 4.91
CA ALA A 37 14.33 6.24 5.20
C ALA A 37 13.49 5.00 5.56
N LEU A 38 12.24 5.20 6.00
CA LEU A 38 11.31 4.13 6.39
C LEU A 38 10.42 3.64 5.24
N LEU A 39 10.43 4.31 4.08
CA LEU A 39 9.52 4.01 2.96
C LEU A 39 9.70 2.59 2.43
N GLY A 40 10.94 2.09 2.37
CA GLY A 40 11.22 0.73 1.91
C GLY A 40 10.55 -0.31 2.80
N GLN A 41 10.72 -0.16 4.11
CA GLN A 41 10.16 -1.06 5.13
C GLN A 41 8.63 -0.97 5.16
N ALA A 42 8.08 0.24 5.04
CA ALA A 42 6.62 0.44 4.96
C ALA A 42 6.02 -0.32 3.77
N VAL A 43 6.61 -0.15 2.58
CA VAL A 43 6.13 -0.79 1.35
C VAL A 43 6.34 -2.30 1.35
N GLU A 44 7.41 -2.79 1.98
CA GLU A 44 7.63 -4.22 2.19
C GLU A 44 6.55 -4.82 3.10
N ALA A 45 6.23 -4.16 4.22
CA ALA A 45 5.21 -4.62 5.15
C ALA A 45 3.80 -4.60 4.51
N ILE A 46 3.47 -3.56 3.75
CA ILE A 46 2.26 -3.48 2.90
C ILE A 46 2.22 -4.67 1.93
N SER A 47 3.32 -4.92 1.24
CA SER A 47 3.45 -6.00 0.25
C SER A 47 3.28 -7.38 0.88
N ALA A 48 3.69 -7.58 2.14
CA ALA A 48 3.57 -8.85 2.84
C ALA A 48 2.11 -9.21 3.19
N GLU A 49 1.27 -8.20 3.46
CA GLU A 49 -0.13 -8.40 3.83
C GLU A 49 -1.06 -8.67 2.63
N ARG A 50 -0.57 -8.55 1.39
CA ARG A 50 -1.37 -8.75 0.16
C ARG A 50 -2.09 -10.09 0.11
N ALA A 51 -1.49 -11.15 0.65
CA ALA A 51 -2.06 -12.49 0.64
C ALA A 51 -3.34 -12.63 1.50
N LEU A 52 -3.58 -11.71 2.45
CA LEU A 52 -4.70 -11.79 3.37
C LEU A 52 -6.02 -11.32 2.76
N LEU A 53 -5.99 -10.42 1.77
CA LEU A 53 -7.20 -9.89 1.13
C LEU A 53 -8.00 -11.00 0.44
N SER A 54 -7.29 -11.88 -0.27
CA SER A 54 -7.89 -13.04 -0.95
C SER A 54 -8.53 -14.08 -0.01
N ARG A 55 -8.18 -14.05 1.29
CA ARG A 55 -8.59 -15.07 2.27
C ARG A 55 -9.58 -14.56 3.33
N GLN A 56 -9.52 -13.28 3.70
CA GLN A 56 -10.22 -12.75 4.88
C GLN A 56 -11.07 -11.50 4.60
N GLY A 57 -11.09 -10.97 3.37
CA GLY A 57 -11.97 -9.85 2.99
C GLY A 57 -11.56 -8.48 3.58
N TYR A 58 -10.47 -8.41 4.33
CA TYR A 58 -9.89 -7.18 4.86
C TYR A 58 -8.37 -7.36 5.00
N ALA A 59 -7.59 -6.55 4.28
CA ALA A 59 -6.13 -6.51 4.41
C ALA A 59 -5.71 -5.11 4.84
N PRO A 60 -5.47 -4.88 6.14
CA PRO A 60 -5.25 -3.53 6.63
C PRO A 60 -3.98 -2.85 6.12
N GLY A 61 -2.97 -3.62 5.70
CA GLY A 61 -1.82 -3.08 4.97
C GLY A 61 -2.21 -2.32 3.69
N TRP A 62 -3.42 -2.51 3.18
CA TRP A 62 -3.91 -1.80 2.00
C TRP A 62 -4.47 -0.41 2.33
N MET A 63 -4.90 -0.19 3.58
CA MET A 63 -5.20 1.18 4.05
C MET A 63 -3.92 2.01 4.09
N ALA A 64 -2.81 1.40 4.51
CA ALA A 64 -1.51 2.05 4.52
C ALA A 64 -1.00 2.38 3.10
N ALA A 65 -1.27 1.52 2.12
CA ALA A 65 -1.03 1.85 0.70
C ALA A 65 -1.89 3.04 0.24
N GLY A 66 -3.16 3.09 0.64
CA GLY A 66 -4.04 4.23 0.43
C GLY A 66 -3.48 5.52 1.04
N ARG A 67 -2.95 5.46 2.27
CA ARG A 67 -2.28 6.62 2.91
C ARG A 67 -1.12 7.16 2.08
N ILE A 68 -0.28 6.29 1.51
CA ILE A 68 0.81 6.72 0.63
C ILE A 68 0.25 7.42 -0.62
N LEU A 69 -0.78 6.86 -1.26
CA LEU A 69 -1.42 7.45 -2.43
C LEU A 69 -2.08 8.81 -2.11
N ASP A 70 -2.80 8.90 -1.00
CA ASP A 70 -3.52 10.11 -0.56
C ASP A 70 -2.59 11.23 -0.10
N SER A 71 -1.33 10.91 0.24
CA SER A 71 -0.33 11.91 0.62
C SER A 71 0.03 12.87 -0.53
N GLY A 72 -0.13 12.43 -1.78
CA GLY A 72 0.33 13.17 -2.95
C GLY A 72 1.86 13.27 -3.08
N ASP A 73 2.64 12.64 -2.20
CA ASP A 73 4.10 12.61 -2.29
C ASP A 73 4.53 11.74 -3.48
N ALA A 74 5.00 12.40 -4.55
CA ALA A 74 5.38 11.72 -5.77
C ALA A 74 6.52 10.69 -5.58
N GLY A 75 7.42 10.90 -4.61
CA GLY A 75 8.50 9.99 -4.28
C GLY A 75 7.98 8.73 -3.58
N ALA A 76 7.17 8.90 -2.54
CA ALA A 76 6.55 7.79 -1.80
C ALA A 76 5.63 6.96 -2.71
N ILE A 77 4.82 7.63 -3.53
CA ILE A 77 3.95 6.98 -4.52
C ILE A 77 4.79 6.19 -5.54
N ALA A 78 5.88 6.76 -6.05
CA ALA A 78 6.76 6.04 -6.97
C ALA A 78 7.39 4.78 -6.33
N VAL A 79 7.73 4.81 -5.04
CA VAL A 79 8.24 3.63 -4.32
C VAL A 79 7.16 2.55 -4.22
N LEU A 80 5.92 2.91 -3.86
CA LEU A 80 4.80 1.98 -3.80
C LEU A 80 4.52 1.35 -5.18
N LEU A 81 4.43 2.17 -6.22
CA LEU A 81 4.15 1.70 -7.59
C LEU A 81 5.24 0.75 -8.10
N ARG A 82 6.52 1.02 -7.81
CA ARG A 82 7.63 0.10 -8.12
C ARG A 82 7.51 -1.23 -7.40
N ALA A 83 7.04 -1.25 -6.14
CA ALA A 83 6.81 -2.51 -5.45
C ALA A 83 5.62 -3.27 -6.05
N MET A 84 4.58 -2.55 -6.48
CA MET A 84 3.44 -3.13 -7.19
C MET A 84 3.87 -3.83 -8.49
N ASP A 85 4.96 -3.43 -9.13
CA ASP A 85 5.50 -4.11 -10.31
C ASP A 85 5.96 -5.56 -10.03
N ALA A 86 6.17 -5.94 -8.77
CA ALA A 86 6.41 -7.33 -8.38
C ALA A 86 5.12 -8.12 -8.06
N TRP A 87 3.98 -7.44 -7.93
CA TRP A 87 2.71 -8.05 -7.54
C TRP A 87 2.00 -8.72 -8.72
N SER A 88 0.99 -9.55 -8.40
CA SER A 88 0.13 -10.13 -9.43
C SER A 88 -0.80 -9.09 -10.05
N ALA A 89 -1.28 -9.34 -11.27
CA ALA A 89 -2.24 -8.44 -11.93
C ALA A 89 -3.52 -8.26 -11.08
N ARG A 90 -3.94 -9.32 -10.38
CA ARG A 90 -5.08 -9.28 -9.47
C ARG A 90 -4.82 -8.37 -8.26
N ASP A 91 -3.68 -8.52 -7.59
CA ASP A 91 -3.37 -7.70 -6.40
C ASP A 91 -3.27 -6.21 -6.77
N GLN A 92 -2.68 -5.91 -7.93
CA GLN A 92 -2.65 -4.55 -8.44
C GLN A 92 -4.08 -4.02 -8.70
N ALA A 93 -4.93 -4.79 -9.36
CA ALA A 93 -6.30 -4.39 -9.69
C ALA A 93 -7.15 -4.19 -8.43
N ASP A 94 -7.06 -5.12 -7.49
CA ASP A 94 -7.78 -5.06 -6.22
C ASP A 94 -7.38 -3.79 -5.44
N LEU A 95 -6.07 -3.43 -5.38
CA LEU A 95 -5.63 -2.25 -4.63
C LEU A 95 -6.11 -0.96 -5.31
N VAL A 96 -5.96 -0.88 -6.63
CA VAL A 96 -6.41 0.30 -7.37
C VAL A 96 -7.93 0.43 -7.28
N ALA A 97 -8.69 -0.65 -7.37
CA ALA A 97 -10.14 -0.63 -7.20
C ALA A 97 -10.56 -0.16 -5.80
N LEU A 98 -9.86 -0.62 -4.76
CA LEU A 98 -10.09 -0.19 -3.38
C LEU A 98 -9.87 1.33 -3.23
N TRP A 99 -8.75 1.84 -3.72
CA TRP A 99 -8.41 3.26 -3.64
C TRP A 99 -9.34 4.15 -4.49
N SER A 100 -9.69 3.69 -5.70
CA SER A 100 -10.54 4.46 -6.62
C SER A 100 -11.98 4.60 -6.13
N GLY A 101 -12.41 3.72 -5.21
CA GLY A 101 -13.75 3.74 -4.64
C GLY A 101 -14.83 3.78 -5.74
N PRO A 102 -15.79 4.73 -5.68
CA PRO A 102 -16.86 4.84 -6.67
C PRO A 102 -16.40 5.16 -8.09
N ALA A 103 -15.23 5.77 -8.27
CA ALA A 103 -14.69 6.08 -9.60
C ALA A 103 -14.33 4.80 -10.38
N GLY A 104 -14.02 3.72 -9.66
CA GLY A 104 -13.75 2.41 -10.24
C GLY A 104 -12.35 2.25 -10.81
N LEU A 105 -12.02 1.00 -11.15
CA LEU A 105 -10.69 0.54 -11.52
C LEU A 105 -10.09 1.31 -12.71
N ALA A 106 -10.87 1.51 -13.78
CA ALA A 106 -10.40 2.18 -14.99
C ALA A 106 -9.96 3.61 -14.72
N GLU A 107 -10.76 4.36 -13.96
CA GLU A 107 -10.48 5.76 -13.65
C GLU A 107 -9.24 5.91 -12.75
N GLY A 108 -9.11 5.08 -11.71
CA GLY A 108 -7.90 5.11 -10.88
C GLY A 108 -6.65 4.70 -11.64
N THR A 109 -6.75 3.69 -12.50
CA THR A 109 -5.65 3.28 -13.37
C THR A 109 -5.19 4.44 -14.25
N ARG A 110 -6.14 5.13 -14.88
CA ARG A 110 -5.87 6.30 -15.72
C ARG A 110 -5.19 7.40 -14.94
N ALA A 111 -5.65 7.70 -13.72
CA ALA A 111 -5.02 8.70 -12.86
C ALA A 111 -3.56 8.35 -12.52
N LEU A 112 -3.26 7.07 -12.25
CA LEU A 112 -1.89 6.61 -11.97
C LEU A 112 -0.99 6.69 -13.21
N LEU A 113 -1.53 6.36 -14.40
CA LEU A 113 -0.81 6.50 -15.66
C LEU A 113 -0.51 7.96 -15.97
N GLU A 114 -1.52 8.84 -15.89
CA GLU A 114 -1.39 10.26 -16.25
C GLU A 114 -0.45 11.01 -15.29
N ARG A 115 -0.50 10.71 -13.99
CA ARG A 115 0.27 11.44 -12.95
C ARG A 115 1.64 10.85 -12.68
N HIS A 116 1.78 9.53 -12.81
CA HIS A 116 2.99 8.82 -12.37
C HIS A 116 3.60 7.95 -13.47
N GLY A 117 3.01 7.89 -14.67
CA GLY A 117 3.51 7.07 -15.77
C GLY A 117 3.42 5.57 -15.50
N TRP A 118 2.58 5.14 -14.54
CA TRP A 118 2.49 3.74 -14.14
C TRP A 118 1.54 2.96 -15.04
N ALA A 119 2.00 1.81 -15.51
CA ALA A 119 1.23 0.90 -16.36
C ALA A 119 0.94 -0.41 -15.61
N PRO A 120 -0.34 -0.79 -15.43
CA PRO A 120 -0.68 -2.03 -14.72
C PRO A 120 -0.40 -3.28 -15.56
N LYS A 121 -0.37 -4.44 -14.90
CA LYS A 121 -0.34 -5.77 -15.52
C LYS A 121 -1.72 -6.34 -15.86
N TYR A 122 -2.78 -5.66 -15.44
CA TYR A 122 -4.16 -6.02 -15.75
C TYR A 122 -4.72 -5.12 -16.85
N ASP A 123 -5.81 -5.56 -17.48
CA ASP A 123 -6.59 -4.74 -18.39
C ASP A 123 -7.65 -3.97 -17.59
N PRO A 124 -7.57 -2.64 -17.46
CA PRO A 124 -8.50 -1.84 -16.67
C PRO A 124 -9.95 -1.87 -17.19
N GLU A 125 -10.16 -2.26 -18.44
CA GLU A 125 -11.48 -2.31 -19.10
C GLU A 125 -12.16 -3.69 -18.96
N ARG A 126 -11.44 -4.71 -18.49
CA ARG A 126 -11.96 -6.07 -18.26
C ARG A 126 -12.09 -6.35 -16.78
N ARG A 127 -13.33 -6.43 -16.28
CA ARG A 127 -13.66 -6.98 -14.96
C ARG A 127 -13.85 -8.49 -15.01
#